data_AF-A0A0D6ESN2-F1
#
_entry.id   AF-A0A0D6ESN2-F1
#
_cell.length_a   1.000
_cell.length_b   1.000
_cell.length_c   1.000
_cell.angle_alpha   90.00
_cell.angle_beta   90.00
_cell.angle_gamma   90.00
#
_symmetry.space_group_name_H-M   'P 1'
#
loop_
_entity.id
_entity.type
_entity.pdbx_description
1 polymer ?
#
loop_
_entity_poly.entity_id
_entity_poly.type
_entity_poly.pdbx_seq_one_letter_code
_entity_poly.pdbx_strand_id
1 'polypeptide(L)'
;MSFAADDASPTSSLPSSPSTSATSLNGSISGDEGEYRAPLNGEAPEPSIDGTSVAGGEGGVRATSAEEVGDEEKKLALHIKSQANALFSQSKYRDSLDLYTASLNKNPFDAIVWSNRAAVRLKLEEHGLAIADATRAIELDPRAVKAYFRRGIANLAVLKPKAALVDLKKVRFSPPAFPSCVGFPPDSFFTTHQVVQLDPNNAPAKSQLDATQKLIRRLAFEAAISSKDEVLTSIKIKEQLEQGGSPIDSDYKGPRLPEDGLPTAEFVEEMMQWFKDSNVLPRRLAWQIILGAYDVLKEEETLVDVEIPEGQTINIIGDTHGQYYDFLHLLSLTGKPSPTHSLLFNGDFVDRGSWSTEILLTLFAYKCAWSFASLMLKRRGLTDGYGFEGEMKKKYSELTYKLCEEVFIALPLATLVSASSPPRIDATPNPPNPTLHLGKKRFFVVHGGLFSKDSVTLADIRAVPRKTIKQPGQEGLMCEMLWCDPQDAVGRGPSKRGVGLGFGPDVTSRWTEANEVTAVIRSHEVRQGGYSVEHGGLLITVFSAPNYVDQVGNLAAFATIDETGEIEYTTFKEQPHPTHIRPMQYAEGMGMMGM
;
A
#
# COMPACT_ATOMS: atom_id res chain seq x y z
N MET A 1 45.74 -1.07 10.24
CA MET A 1 46.73 -0.32 11.03
C MET A 1 45.97 0.39 12.14
N SER A 2 46.43 0.12 13.36
CA SER A 2 46.00 0.56 14.70
C SER A 2 45.87 2.09 14.83
N PHE A 3 45.15 2.70 15.80
CA PHE A 3 44.97 2.44 17.25
C PHE A 3 43.60 3.03 17.73
N ALA A 4 42.82 2.27 18.52
CA ALA A 4 42.56 2.37 19.98
C ALA A 4 41.50 3.43 20.37
N ALA A 5 40.35 3.15 21.00
CA ALA A 5 39.98 2.32 22.17
C ALA A 5 40.36 2.94 23.54
N ASP A 6 39.34 3.10 24.39
CA ASP A 6 39.26 2.89 25.86
C ASP A 6 38.19 3.86 26.43
N ASP A 7 37.01 3.44 26.93
CA ASP A 7 36.63 2.43 27.95
C ASP A 7 36.76 2.94 29.39
N ALA A 8 35.72 2.70 30.21
CA ALA A 8 35.76 2.46 31.67
C ALA A 8 34.37 2.54 32.32
N SER A 9 33.75 1.36 32.50
CA SER A 9 33.36 0.84 33.82
C SER A 9 34.33 -0.34 34.13
N PRO A 10 34.41 -1.08 35.28
CA PRO A 10 33.51 -1.25 36.45
C PRO A 10 34.26 -1.30 37.84
N THR A 11 33.65 -1.49 39.03
CA THR A 11 33.44 -2.83 39.69
C THR A 11 32.86 -2.74 41.13
N SER A 12 31.92 -3.68 41.41
CA SER A 12 31.58 -4.46 42.63
C SER A 12 31.63 -3.91 44.08
N SER A 13 30.54 -4.13 44.83
CA SER A 13 30.53 -5.01 46.03
C SER A 13 29.11 -5.27 46.56
N LEU A 14 28.81 -6.54 46.87
CA LEU A 14 27.65 -7.02 47.65
C LEU A 14 27.97 -6.91 49.16
N PRO A 15 26.95 -6.83 50.04
CA PRO A 15 26.71 -8.00 50.89
C PRO A 15 25.24 -8.31 51.26
N SER A 16 25.02 -9.62 51.47
CA SER A 16 24.13 -10.33 52.42
C SER A 16 22.71 -9.85 52.77
N SER A 17 21.76 -10.76 52.57
CA SER A 17 20.44 -10.84 53.20
C SER A 17 20.50 -11.18 54.70
N PRO A 18 19.45 -10.80 55.46
CA PRO A 18 18.74 -11.81 56.23
C PRO A 18 17.20 -11.70 56.16
N SER A 19 16.56 -12.77 56.61
CA SER A 19 15.13 -13.06 56.59
C SER A 19 14.33 -12.46 57.76
N THR A 20 13.00 -12.52 57.60
CA THR A 20 11.90 -12.50 58.60
C THR A 20 11.54 -11.17 59.30
N SER A 21 10.33 -10.65 59.03
CA SER A 21 9.15 -10.75 59.92
C SER A 21 8.08 -9.71 59.55
N ALA A 22 6.82 -10.10 59.68
CA ALA A 22 5.65 -9.28 59.42
C ALA A 22 5.47 -8.17 60.47
N THR A 23 5.09 -6.97 60.04
CA THR A 23 4.16 -6.12 60.80
C THR A 23 3.52 -5.08 59.89
N SER A 24 2.18 -5.05 59.92
CA SER A 24 1.32 -4.01 59.40
C SER A 24 1.65 -2.65 60.01
N LEU A 25 1.50 -1.55 59.25
CA LEU A 25 0.95 -0.29 59.75
C LEU A 25 0.48 0.59 58.58
N ASN A 26 -0.79 0.98 58.68
CA ASN A 26 -1.50 1.92 57.81
C ASN A 26 -0.80 3.28 57.72
N GLY A 27 -0.84 3.86 56.51
CA GLY A 27 -0.50 5.26 56.26
C GLY A 27 -0.88 5.67 54.85
N SER A 28 -2.13 6.13 54.69
CA SER A 28 -2.71 6.67 53.46
C SER A 28 -1.99 7.95 52.99
N ILE A 29 -1.41 7.94 51.79
CA ILE A 29 -1.18 9.15 50.98
C ILE A 29 -1.52 8.82 49.53
N SER A 30 -2.50 9.56 49.02
CA SER A 30 -3.01 9.59 47.65
C SER A 30 -1.94 9.96 46.63
N GLY A 31 -1.82 9.17 45.56
CA GLY A 31 -1.04 9.45 44.37
C GLY A 31 -1.47 8.48 43.28
N ASP A 32 -2.50 8.86 42.52
CA ASP A 32 -3.01 8.09 41.38
C ASP A 32 -2.06 8.32 40.20
N GLU A 33 -1.04 7.48 40.04
CA GLU A 33 -0.31 7.34 38.77
C GLU A 33 -1.19 6.50 37.82
N GLY A 34 -2.19 7.16 37.25
CA GLY A 34 -3.09 6.56 36.26
C GLY A 34 -2.39 6.37 34.93
N GLU A 35 -2.02 5.13 34.61
CA GLU A 35 -1.77 4.67 33.24
C GLU A 35 -2.99 5.02 32.37
N TYR A 36 -2.84 5.92 31.39
CA TYR A 36 -3.93 6.20 30.45
C TYR A 36 -4.16 4.96 29.56
N ARG A 37 -5.20 4.20 29.88
CA ARG A 37 -5.71 3.11 29.03
C ARG A 37 -6.74 3.68 28.06
N ALA A 38 -6.44 3.64 26.76
CA ALA A 38 -7.43 3.89 25.72
C ALA A 38 -8.60 2.88 25.83
N PRO A 39 -9.85 3.28 25.55
CA PRO A 39 -10.99 2.37 25.61
C PRO A 39 -10.86 1.28 24.53
N LEU A 40 -10.91 0.02 24.97
CA LEU A 40 -10.75 -1.18 24.14
C LEU A 40 -12.06 -1.70 23.52
N ASN A 41 -13.15 -0.91 23.52
CA ASN A 41 -14.44 -1.37 23.01
C ASN A 41 -14.90 -0.52 21.81
N GLY A 42 -15.20 -1.20 20.71
CA GLY A 42 -15.57 -0.66 19.41
C GLY A 42 -16.97 -0.05 19.32
N GLU A 43 -17.19 1.07 20.00
CA GLU A 43 -18.23 2.03 19.64
C GLU A 43 -17.54 3.25 19.02
N ALA A 44 -17.65 3.40 17.70
CA ALA A 44 -17.01 4.47 16.93
C ALA A 44 -17.78 5.80 17.12
N PRO A 45 -17.16 6.87 17.62
CA PRO A 45 -17.75 8.21 17.59
C PRO A 45 -17.83 8.74 16.16
N GLU A 46 -18.88 9.49 15.85
CA GLU A 46 -19.19 9.92 14.49
C GLU A 46 -18.09 10.79 13.82
N PRO A 47 -17.95 10.66 12.49
CA PRO A 47 -16.81 11.21 11.74
C PRO A 47 -16.98 12.68 11.36
N SER A 48 -15.95 13.49 11.64
CA SER A 48 -15.86 14.90 11.20
C SER A 48 -14.70 15.14 10.22
N ILE A 49 -15.11 15.78 9.12
CA ILE A 49 -14.54 16.34 7.88
C ILE A 49 -13.05 16.76 7.75
N ASP A 50 -12.12 16.44 8.64
CA ASP A 50 -10.69 16.76 8.41
C ASP A 50 -9.68 15.63 8.66
N GLY A 51 -10.14 14.47 9.13
CA GLY A 51 -9.26 13.32 9.34
C GLY A 51 -8.17 13.56 10.40
N THR A 52 -8.39 14.48 11.35
CA THR A 52 -7.34 14.88 12.30
C THR A 52 -7.52 14.60 13.79
N SER A 53 -8.65 14.14 14.35
CA SER A 53 -8.66 13.69 15.77
C SER A 53 -10.00 13.26 16.36
N VAL A 54 -9.88 12.42 17.41
CA VAL A 54 -10.83 12.10 18.50
C VAL A 54 -11.67 13.32 18.92
N ALA A 55 -12.97 13.08 19.09
CA ALA A 55 -13.94 14.03 19.64
C ALA A 55 -13.39 14.77 20.87
N GLY A 56 -13.52 16.10 20.86
CA GLY A 56 -13.53 16.86 22.09
C GLY A 56 -14.70 16.36 22.95
N GLY A 57 -14.43 16.02 24.20
CA GLY A 57 -15.48 15.79 25.18
C GLY A 57 -16.42 17.00 25.21
N GLU A 58 -17.71 16.72 25.41
CA GLU A 58 -18.77 17.73 25.51
C GLU A 58 -18.31 18.94 26.34
N GLY A 59 -18.25 20.12 25.70
CA GLY A 59 -18.07 21.41 26.36
C GLY A 59 -16.67 22.03 26.39
N GLY A 60 -15.63 21.42 25.79
CA GLY A 60 -14.29 22.01 25.76
C GLY A 60 -14.07 22.99 24.59
N VAL A 61 -13.91 24.30 24.87
CA VAL A 61 -13.40 25.27 23.88
C VAL A 61 -11.96 24.89 23.53
N ARG A 62 -11.69 24.55 22.26
CA ARG A 62 -10.33 24.25 21.78
C ARG A 62 -9.49 25.52 21.84
N ALA A 63 -8.35 25.47 22.53
CA ALA A 63 -7.41 26.59 22.61
C ALA A 63 -7.08 27.11 21.21
N THR A 64 -7.28 28.41 21.01
CA THR A 64 -7.08 29.14 19.77
C THR A 64 -5.67 29.70 19.64
N SER A 65 -4.96 29.84 20.76
CA SER A 65 -3.54 30.22 20.80
C SER A 65 -2.71 29.37 21.78
N ALA A 66 -1.39 29.38 21.63
CA ALA A 66 -0.48 28.59 22.46
C ALA A 66 -0.41 29.06 23.93
N GLU A 67 -0.79 30.32 24.18
CA GLU A 67 -0.87 30.93 25.50
C GLU A 67 -2.10 30.46 26.29
N GLU A 68 -3.16 30.00 25.60
CA GLU A 68 -4.39 29.49 26.22
C GLU A 68 -4.25 28.07 26.77
N VAL A 69 -3.21 27.33 26.35
CA VAL A 69 -2.96 25.97 26.83
C VAL A 69 -2.25 26.02 28.18
N GLY A 70 -2.87 25.47 29.22
CA GLY A 70 -2.34 25.46 30.58
C GLY A 70 -1.05 24.65 30.72
N ASP A 71 -0.21 24.99 31.69
CA ASP A 71 1.08 24.30 31.91
C ASP A 71 0.91 22.82 32.26
N GLU A 72 -0.15 22.45 32.99
CA GLU A 72 -0.47 21.05 33.28
C GLU A 72 -0.91 20.28 32.03
N GLU A 73 -1.65 20.92 31.11
CA GLU A 73 -2.00 20.31 29.83
C GLU A 73 -0.78 20.11 28.93
N LYS A 74 0.15 21.08 28.94
CA LYS A 74 1.45 20.96 28.24
C LYS A 74 2.28 19.80 28.80
N LYS A 75 2.33 19.63 30.12
CA LYS A 75 3.02 18.49 30.77
C LYS A 75 2.36 17.15 30.43
N LEU A 76 1.03 17.10 30.48
CA LEU A 76 0.27 15.90 30.13
C LEU A 76 0.49 15.52 28.66
N ALA A 77 0.41 16.48 27.74
CA ALA A 77 0.72 16.28 26.33
C ALA A 77 2.15 15.73 26.15
N LEU A 78 3.13 16.27 26.86
CA LEU A 78 4.52 15.81 26.81
C LEU A 78 4.69 14.37 27.32
N HIS A 79 3.94 13.99 28.35
CA HIS A 79 3.91 12.63 28.88
C HIS A 79 3.33 11.64 27.85
N ILE A 80 2.14 11.97 27.29
CA ILE A 80 1.48 11.14 26.26
C ILE A 80 2.39 11.00 25.03
N LYS A 81 3.03 12.08 24.57
CA LYS A 81 4.02 12.04 23.49
C LYS A 81 5.15 11.05 23.78
N SER A 82 5.63 10.98 25.01
CA SER A 82 6.73 10.08 25.39
C SER A 82 6.30 8.62 25.31
N GLN A 83 5.06 8.30 25.70
CA GLN A 83 4.47 6.98 25.50
C GLN A 83 4.30 6.66 24.01
N ALA A 84 3.83 7.62 23.21
CA ALA A 84 3.69 7.47 21.75
C ALA A 84 5.03 7.16 21.07
N ASN A 85 6.11 7.83 21.49
CA ASN A 85 7.47 7.56 21.01
C ASN A 85 7.92 6.12 21.35
N ALA A 86 7.61 5.64 22.57
CA ALA A 86 7.97 4.29 22.99
C ALA A 86 7.26 3.22 22.13
N LEU A 87 5.97 3.42 21.83
CA LEU A 87 5.21 2.53 20.94
C LEU A 87 5.72 2.60 19.49
N PHE A 88 6.09 3.79 19.01
CA PHE A 88 6.70 3.96 17.69
C PHE A 88 8.00 3.15 17.56
N SER A 89 8.86 3.18 18.58
CA SER A 89 10.10 2.39 18.63
C SER A 89 9.87 0.88 18.70
N GLN A 90 8.69 0.44 19.12
CA GLN A 90 8.26 -0.97 19.12
C GLN A 90 7.50 -1.35 17.84
N SER A 91 7.47 -0.48 16.81
CA SER A 91 6.70 -0.65 15.58
C SER A 91 5.19 -0.79 15.76
N LYS A 92 4.65 -0.39 16.92
CA LYS A 92 3.20 -0.33 17.19
C LYS A 92 2.62 0.96 16.66
N TYR A 93 2.54 1.08 15.34
CA TYR A 93 2.24 2.34 14.66
C TYR A 93 0.81 2.83 14.88
N ARG A 94 -0.21 1.94 14.91
CA ARG A 94 -1.60 2.35 15.18
C ARG A 94 -1.77 2.92 16.59
N ASP A 95 -1.34 2.17 17.60
CA ASP A 95 -1.39 2.64 18.99
C ASP A 95 -0.58 3.94 19.20
N SER A 96 0.57 4.06 18.51
CA SER A 96 1.39 5.28 18.51
C SER A 96 0.65 6.47 17.88
N LEU A 97 -0.07 6.26 16.77
CA LEU A 97 -0.88 7.28 16.11
C LEU A 97 -1.98 7.82 17.03
N ASP A 98 -2.65 6.92 17.76
CA ASP A 98 -3.72 7.28 18.71
C ASP A 98 -3.17 8.14 19.85
N LEU A 99 -2.03 7.75 20.43
CA LEU A 99 -1.39 8.55 21.48
C LEU A 99 -0.87 9.90 20.97
N TYR A 100 -0.29 9.98 19.76
CA TYR A 100 0.08 11.28 19.20
C TYR A 100 -1.15 12.18 18.99
N THR A 101 -2.27 11.60 18.58
CA THR A 101 -3.53 12.34 18.43
C THR A 101 -4.07 12.81 19.79
N ALA A 102 -4.05 11.96 20.81
CA ALA A 102 -4.40 12.35 22.18
C ALA A 102 -3.47 13.45 22.73
N SER A 103 -2.17 13.38 22.43
CA SER A 103 -1.20 14.44 22.77
C SER A 103 -1.55 15.77 22.10
N LEU A 104 -1.94 15.76 20.82
CA LEU A 104 -2.32 16.98 20.08
C LEU A 104 -3.65 17.55 20.57
N ASN A 105 -4.57 16.71 21.04
CA ASN A 105 -5.80 17.17 21.66
C ASN A 105 -5.55 17.95 22.96
N LYS A 106 -4.46 17.63 23.67
CA LYS A 106 -4.01 18.38 24.86
C LYS A 106 -3.18 19.60 24.50
N ASN A 107 -2.31 19.53 23.50
CA ASN A 107 -1.54 20.66 23.01
C ASN A 107 -1.40 20.63 21.48
N PRO A 108 -2.25 21.37 20.74
CA PRO A 108 -2.22 21.37 19.29
C PRO A 108 -1.12 22.27 18.69
N PHE A 109 -0.32 22.96 19.52
CA PHE A 109 0.71 23.90 19.08
C PHE A 109 2.13 23.32 19.13
N ASP A 110 2.30 22.06 19.51
CA ASP A 110 3.60 21.38 19.49
C ASP A 110 3.96 20.87 18.08
N ALA A 111 4.79 21.64 17.37
CA ALA A 111 5.27 21.29 16.02
C ALA A 111 6.00 19.93 15.97
N ILE A 112 6.65 19.51 17.06
CA ILE A 112 7.38 18.23 17.11
C ILE A 112 6.38 17.06 17.08
N VAL A 113 5.26 17.18 17.80
CA VAL A 113 4.22 16.15 17.85
C VAL A 113 3.57 15.99 16.48
N TRP A 114 3.19 17.10 15.82
CA TRP A 114 2.69 17.06 14.43
C TRP A 114 3.68 16.39 13.48
N SER A 115 4.96 16.76 13.57
CA SER A 115 6.00 16.15 12.76
C SER A 115 6.14 14.65 13.04
N ASN A 116 6.10 14.23 14.31
CA ASN A 116 6.22 12.82 14.68
C ASN A 116 5.00 12.01 14.24
N ARG A 117 3.79 12.56 14.35
CA ARG A 117 2.58 11.94 13.81
C ARG A 117 2.64 11.77 12.30
N ALA A 118 3.19 12.75 11.56
CA ALA A 118 3.47 12.60 10.14
C ALA A 118 4.42 11.42 9.84
N ALA A 119 5.39 11.13 10.71
CA ALA A 119 6.26 9.97 10.56
C ALA A 119 5.52 8.65 10.74
N VAL A 120 4.59 8.58 11.70
CA VAL A 120 3.72 7.41 11.88
C VAL A 120 2.82 7.22 10.66
N ARG A 121 2.22 8.30 10.16
CA ARG A 121 1.38 8.28 8.96
C ARG A 121 2.14 7.84 7.71
N LEU A 122 3.43 8.18 7.59
CA LEU A 122 4.31 7.62 6.55
C LEU A 122 4.47 6.10 6.67
N LYS A 123 4.60 5.57 7.90
CA LYS A 123 4.68 4.12 8.16
C LYS A 123 3.38 3.39 7.84
N LEU A 124 2.25 4.07 8.05
CA LEU A 124 0.91 3.55 7.77
C LEU A 124 0.43 3.85 6.33
N GLU A 125 1.27 4.46 5.48
CA GLU A 125 0.96 4.81 4.09
C GLU A 125 -0.18 5.83 3.91
N GLU A 126 -0.46 6.59 4.96
CA GLU A 126 -1.39 7.71 4.97
C GLU A 126 -0.69 8.99 4.48
N HIS A 127 -0.14 8.94 3.27
CA HIS A 127 0.77 9.98 2.76
C HIS A 127 0.12 11.36 2.63
N GLY A 128 -1.17 11.43 2.28
CA GLY A 128 -1.92 12.70 2.23
C GLY A 128 -2.04 13.33 3.61
N LEU A 129 -2.39 12.52 4.61
CA LEU A 129 -2.45 12.95 6.01
C LEU A 129 -1.07 13.29 6.57
N ALA A 130 -0.01 12.60 6.15
CA ALA A 130 1.37 12.94 6.50
C ALA A 130 1.80 14.30 5.91
N ILE A 131 1.38 14.63 4.68
CA ILE A 131 1.61 15.96 4.08
C ILE A 131 0.91 17.04 4.89
N ALA A 132 -0.33 16.80 5.32
CA ALA A 132 -1.10 17.74 6.14
C ALA A 132 -0.42 18.00 7.50
N ASP A 133 -0.08 16.92 8.23
CA ASP A 133 0.59 17.02 9.53
C ASP A 133 1.96 17.72 9.42
N ALA A 134 2.75 17.36 8.41
CA ALA A 134 4.06 17.98 8.20
C ALA A 134 3.93 19.45 7.79
N THR A 135 2.89 19.81 7.02
CA THR A 135 2.58 21.21 6.70
C THR A 135 2.21 21.99 7.95
N ARG A 136 1.36 21.42 8.81
CA ARG A 136 1.00 22.06 10.08
C ARG A 136 2.22 22.25 11.00
N ALA A 137 3.11 21.26 11.07
CA ALA A 137 4.38 21.40 11.80
C ALA A 137 5.25 22.55 11.27
N ILE A 138 5.29 22.76 9.95
CA ILE A 138 6.05 23.85 9.30
C ILE A 138 5.39 25.22 9.54
N GLU A 139 4.07 25.30 9.58
CA GLU A 139 3.34 26.52 9.92
C GLU A 139 3.63 26.96 11.36
N LEU A 140 3.69 26.01 12.29
CA LEU A 140 4.01 26.24 13.70
C LEU A 140 5.49 26.55 13.92
N ASP A 141 6.38 25.80 13.27
CA ASP A 141 7.83 26.02 13.31
C ASP A 141 8.45 25.97 11.90
N PRO A 142 8.68 27.14 11.27
CA PRO A 142 9.32 27.21 9.96
C PRO A 142 10.76 26.67 9.90
N ARG A 143 11.39 26.38 11.04
CA ARG A 143 12.73 25.79 11.16
C ARG A 143 12.71 24.28 11.40
N ALA A 144 11.54 23.64 11.41
CA ALA A 144 11.39 22.21 11.65
C ALA A 144 11.95 21.36 10.47
N VAL A 145 13.26 21.07 10.49
CA VAL A 145 13.98 20.26 9.47
C VAL A 145 13.26 18.95 9.17
N LYS A 146 12.89 18.22 10.24
CA LYS A 146 12.22 16.90 10.13
C LYS A 146 10.88 17.00 9.41
N ALA A 147 10.14 18.09 9.58
CA ALA A 147 8.85 18.28 8.92
C ALA A 147 9.01 18.48 7.41
N TYR A 148 9.98 19.29 6.96
CA TYR A 148 10.29 19.41 5.52
C TYR A 148 10.72 18.08 4.92
N PHE A 149 11.61 17.34 5.58
CA PHE A 149 12.03 16.03 5.09
C PHE A 149 10.84 15.06 4.99
N ARG A 150 10.03 14.94 6.05
CA ARG A 150 8.84 14.08 6.08
C ARG A 150 7.81 14.47 5.00
N ARG A 151 7.55 15.77 4.80
CA ARG A 151 6.66 16.26 3.73
C ARG A 151 7.24 15.98 2.34
N GLY A 152 8.55 16.11 2.17
CA GLY A 152 9.25 15.75 0.94
C GLY A 152 9.10 14.27 0.60
N ILE A 153 9.29 13.38 1.58
CA ILE A 153 9.08 11.94 1.42
C ILE A 153 7.62 11.63 1.10
N ALA A 154 6.67 12.22 1.82
CA ALA A 154 5.24 12.02 1.57
C ALA A 154 4.83 12.49 0.16
N ASN A 155 5.37 13.63 -0.31
CA ASN A 155 5.16 14.13 -1.67
C ASN A 155 5.71 13.19 -2.76
N LEU A 156 6.82 12.49 -2.49
CA LEU A 156 7.32 11.46 -3.42
C LEU A 156 6.37 10.28 -3.50
N ALA A 157 5.82 9.85 -2.37
CA ALA A 157 4.92 8.71 -2.31
C ALA A 157 3.60 8.95 -3.06
N VAL A 158 3.15 10.21 -3.14
CA VAL A 158 1.97 10.63 -3.92
C VAL A 158 2.32 11.08 -5.35
N LEU A 159 3.49 10.69 -5.86
CA LEU A 159 3.95 10.98 -7.23
C LEU A 159 4.07 12.49 -7.55
N LYS A 160 4.42 13.31 -6.55
CA LYS A 160 4.68 14.75 -6.69
C LYS A 160 6.17 15.08 -6.49
N PRO A 161 7.08 14.56 -7.34
CA PRO A 161 8.52 14.74 -7.16
C PRO A 161 8.98 16.20 -7.24
N LYS A 162 8.27 17.05 -8.00
CA LYS A 162 8.56 18.50 -8.04
C LYS A 162 8.30 19.18 -6.71
N ALA A 163 7.20 18.83 -6.02
CA ALA A 163 6.89 19.36 -4.69
C ALA A 163 7.91 18.86 -3.66
N ALA A 164 8.24 17.57 -3.71
CA ALA A 164 9.29 16.99 -2.86
C ALA A 164 10.64 17.67 -3.02
N LEU A 165 11.03 18.01 -4.26
CA LEU A 165 12.28 18.69 -4.55
C LEU A 165 12.38 20.05 -3.84
N VAL A 166 11.27 20.79 -3.72
CA VAL A 166 11.24 22.08 -3.00
C VAL A 166 11.57 21.90 -1.53
N ASP A 167 10.93 20.92 -0.88
CA ASP A 167 11.15 20.62 0.54
C ASP A 167 12.57 20.09 0.79
N LEU A 168 13.05 19.15 -0.02
CA LEU A 168 14.40 18.59 0.10
C LEU A 168 15.50 19.64 -0.16
N LYS A 169 15.27 20.61 -1.06
CA LYS A 169 16.19 21.74 -1.27
C LYS A 169 16.25 22.66 -0.06
N LYS A 170 15.12 22.88 0.62
CA LYS A 170 15.06 23.71 1.82
C LYS A 170 15.83 23.10 3.00
N VAL A 171 15.95 21.77 3.04
CA VAL A 171 16.85 21.09 3.97
C VAL A 171 18.34 21.35 3.64
N ARG A 172 18.73 21.45 2.35
CA ARG A 172 20.14 21.30 1.91
C ARG A 172 20.81 22.47 1.15
N PHE A 173 20.14 23.53 0.67
CA PHE A 173 20.76 24.36 -0.39
C PHE A 173 21.99 25.19 0.02
N SER A 174 23.20 24.78 -0.41
CA SER A 174 24.43 25.61 -0.46
C SER A 174 24.46 26.48 -1.73
N PRO A 175 24.74 27.80 -1.66
CA PRO A 175 25.07 28.56 -2.86
C PRO A 175 26.34 27.99 -3.51
N PRO A 176 26.50 28.09 -4.84
CA PRO A 176 27.81 27.86 -5.45
C PRO A 176 28.79 28.87 -4.85
N ALA A 177 30.00 28.42 -4.52
CA ALA A 177 31.08 29.33 -4.16
C ALA A 177 31.28 30.30 -5.34
N PHE A 178 30.84 31.55 -5.18
CA PHE A 178 31.27 32.60 -6.09
C PHE A 178 32.78 32.77 -5.88
N PRO A 179 33.62 32.64 -6.93
CA PRO A 179 34.97 33.15 -6.84
C PRO A 179 34.87 34.64 -6.56
N SER A 180 35.73 35.14 -5.70
CA SER A 180 35.87 36.56 -5.40
C SER A 180 36.09 37.36 -6.69
N CYS A 181 35.01 37.85 -7.31
CA CYS A 181 35.07 38.79 -8.41
C CYS A 181 34.71 40.17 -7.87
N VAL A 182 35.77 40.94 -7.65
CA VAL A 182 35.76 42.36 -7.39
C VAL A 182 35.15 43.06 -8.62
N GLY A 183 34.09 43.85 -8.39
CA GLY A 183 33.70 44.98 -9.25
C GLY A 183 32.64 44.73 -10.33
N PHE A 184 31.37 44.99 -10.01
CA PHE A 184 30.35 45.55 -10.92
C PHE A 184 29.30 46.35 -10.11
N PRO A 185 28.65 47.38 -10.70
CA PRO A 185 27.93 48.42 -9.98
C PRO A 185 26.52 47.97 -9.53
N PRO A 186 25.92 48.65 -8.53
CA PRO A 186 24.62 48.29 -8.00
C PRO A 186 23.56 48.86 -8.92
N ASP A 187 22.87 48.03 -9.69
CA ASP A 187 21.49 48.24 -10.17
C ASP A 187 21.06 47.06 -11.03
N SER A 188 20.57 46.00 -10.38
CA SER A 188 19.58 45.11 -10.99
C SER A 188 18.73 44.45 -9.91
N PHE A 189 17.42 44.69 -9.99
CA PHE A 189 16.39 44.04 -9.20
C PHE A 189 16.38 42.53 -9.47
N PHE A 190 17.08 41.75 -8.64
CA PHE A 190 16.80 40.33 -8.47
C PHE A 190 16.41 40.09 -7.02
N THR A 191 15.10 39.98 -6.78
CA THR A 191 14.53 39.52 -5.51
C THR A 191 14.98 38.08 -5.25
N THR A 192 16.10 37.94 -4.56
CA THR A 192 16.58 36.66 -4.04
C THR A 192 15.79 36.38 -2.76
N HIS A 193 14.71 35.60 -2.84
CA HIS A 193 14.18 34.95 -1.66
C HIS A 193 15.28 34.02 -1.12
N GLN A 194 16.01 34.48 -0.10
CA GLN A 194 17.00 33.68 0.62
C GLN A 194 16.29 32.46 1.23
N VAL A 195 16.47 31.30 0.60
CA VAL A 195 16.03 30.02 1.17
C VAL A 195 17.03 29.69 2.29
N VAL A 196 16.61 29.91 3.53
CA VAL A 196 17.40 29.60 4.74
C VAL A 196 17.70 28.10 4.78
N GLN A 197 18.99 27.72 4.86
CA GLN A 197 19.42 26.35 5.12
C GLN A 197 19.08 25.95 6.55
N LEU A 198 18.47 24.79 6.73
CA LEU A 198 18.15 24.30 8.06
C LEU A 198 19.13 23.20 8.54
N ASP A 199 19.61 22.32 7.66
CA ASP A 199 20.56 21.24 8.01
C ASP A 199 21.40 20.76 6.79
N PRO A 200 22.50 21.47 6.44
CA PRO A 200 23.28 21.18 5.24
C PRO A 200 24.06 19.85 5.28
N ASN A 201 24.24 19.23 6.44
CA ASN A 201 24.99 17.98 6.61
C ASN A 201 24.09 16.73 6.66
N ASN A 202 22.79 16.88 6.41
CA ASN A 202 21.83 15.79 6.44
C ASN A 202 22.06 14.77 5.30
N ALA A 203 22.79 13.69 5.58
CA ALA A 203 23.13 12.67 4.58
C ALA A 203 21.89 11.97 3.96
N PRO A 204 20.85 11.59 4.73
CA PRO A 204 19.59 11.06 4.16
C PRO A 204 18.92 12.04 3.19
N ALA A 205 18.75 13.31 3.57
CA ALA A 205 18.19 14.33 2.69
C ALA A 205 19.06 14.57 1.45
N LYS A 206 20.39 14.44 1.58
CA LYS A 206 21.31 14.54 0.45
C LYS A 206 21.03 13.44 -0.57
N SER A 207 21.06 12.19 -0.14
CA SER A 207 20.79 11.02 -0.99
C SER A 207 19.43 11.14 -1.67
N GLN A 208 18.40 11.50 -0.91
CA GLN A 208 17.05 11.62 -1.42
C GLN A 208 16.89 12.75 -2.44
N LEU A 209 17.53 13.91 -2.23
CA LEU A 209 17.49 15.01 -3.18
C LEU A 209 18.11 14.60 -4.52
N ASP A 210 19.27 13.93 -4.49
CA ASP A 210 19.97 13.51 -5.69
C ASP A 210 19.15 12.43 -6.44
N ALA A 211 18.54 11.48 -5.73
CA ALA A 211 17.62 10.49 -6.29
C ALA A 211 16.39 11.15 -6.92
N THR A 212 15.77 12.11 -6.24
CA THR A 212 14.59 12.85 -6.73
C THR A 212 14.93 13.66 -7.99
N GLN A 213 16.10 14.30 -8.02
CA GLN A 213 16.57 15.06 -9.18
C GLN A 213 16.79 14.14 -10.39
N LYS A 214 17.34 12.93 -10.18
CA LYS A 214 17.48 11.90 -11.23
C LYS A 214 16.11 11.42 -11.73
N LEU A 215 15.17 11.14 -10.82
CA LEU A 215 13.81 10.74 -11.17
C LEU A 215 13.12 11.79 -12.04
N ILE A 216 13.16 13.06 -11.65
CA ILE A 216 12.54 14.15 -12.45
C ILE A 216 13.16 14.23 -13.86
N ARG A 217 14.48 14.07 -13.96
CA ARG A 217 15.18 14.08 -15.27
C ARG A 217 14.78 12.86 -16.11
N ARG A 218 14.68 11.68 -15.49
CA ARG A 218 14.24 10.44 -16.14
C ARG A 218 12.80 10.60 -16.66
N LEU A 219 11.87 11.04 -15.82
CA LEU A 219 10.48 11.28 -16.22
C LEU A 219 10.36 12.33 -17.33
N ALA A 220 11.15 13.41 -17.27
CA ALA A 220 11.17 14.42 -18.33
C ALA A 220 11.74 13.89 -19.64
N PHE A 221 12.79 13.06 -19.57
CA PHE A 221 13.36 12.39 -20.74
C PHE A 221 12.38 11.41 -21.35
N GLU A 222 11.78 10.53 -20.54
CA GLU A 222 10.75 9.57 -20.96
C GLU A 222 9.55 10.26 -21.62
N ALA A 223 9.05 11.35 -21.02
CA ALA A 223 7.99 12.15 -21.62
C ALA A 223 8.40 12.76 -22.98
N ALA A 224 9.69 13.13 -23.15
CA ALA A 224 10.22 13.67 -24.39
C ALA A 224 10.45 12.62 -25.48
N ILE A 225 10.75 11.37 -25.11
CA ILE A 225 10.97 10.25 -26.05
C ILE A 225 9.72 9.42 -26.33
N SER A 226 8.61 9.65 -25.63
CA SER A 226 7.34 8.96 -25.86
C SER A 226 6.75 9.36 -27.21
N SER A 227 7.25 8.76 -28.30
CA SER A 227 6.65 8.84 -29.63
C SER A 227 5.50 7.84 -29.76
N LYS A 228 4.61 8.09 -30.73
CA LYS A 228 3.51 7.17 -31.05
C LYS A 228 3.97 5.90 -31.78
N ASP A 229 5.22 5.88 -32.26
CA ASP A 229 5.77 4.84 -33.12
C ASP A 229 6.79 3.93 -32.40
N GLU A 230 6.84 3.97 -31.06
CA GLU A 230 7.72 3.07 -30.31
C GLU A 230 7.23 1.61 -30.44
N VAL A 231 8.07 0.76 -31.04
CA VAL A 231 7.82 -0.68 -31.12
C VAL A 231 7.68 -1.25 -29.70
N LEU A 232 6.55 -1.92 -29.45
CA LEU A 232 6.22 -2.54 -28.18
C LEU A 232 7.32 -3.51 -27.71
N THR A 233 7.51 -3.59 -26.39
CA THR A 233 8.50 -4.49 -25.78
C THR A 233 8.13 -5.94 -26.07
N SER A 234 6.84 -6.27 -26.05
CA SER A 234 6.33 -7.58 -26.44
C SER A 234 6.76 -8.00 -27.85
N ILE A 235 6.69 -7.11 -28.83
CA ILE A 235 7.11 -7.38 -30.22
C ILE A 235 8.61 -7.66 -30.29
N LYS A 236 9.44 -6.79 -29.67
CA LYS A 236 10.90 -6.96 -29.64
C LYS A 236 11.29 -8.32 -29.04
N ILE A 237 10.63 -8.73 -27.97
CA ILE A 237 10.91 -10.01 -27.30
C ILE A 237 10.43 -11.19 -28.15
N LYS A 238 9.27 -11.09 -28.81
CA LYS A 238 8.78 -12.13 -29.73
C LYS A 238 9.78 -12.37 -30.87
N GLU A 239 10.24 -11.31 -31.54
CA GLU A 239 11.28 -11.38 -32.57
C GLU A 239 12.57 -12.00 -32.05
N GLN A 240 13.01 -11.61 -30.85
CA GLN A 240 14.21 -12.18 -30.22
C GLN A 240 14.06 -13.68 -29.95
N LEU A 241 12.87 -14.13 -29.51
CA LEU A 241 12.61 -15.55 -29.24
C LEU A 241 12.57 -16.39 -30.51
N GLU A 242 11.99 -15.85 -31.59
CA GLU A 242 11.94 -16.46 -32.92
C GLU A 242 13.35 -16.61 -33.53
N GLN A 243 14.25 -15.67 -33.27
CA GLN A 243 15.66 -15.71 -33.67
C GLN A 243 16.52 -16.63 -32.77
N GLY A 244 15.91 -17.43 -31.90
CA GLY A 244 16.63 -18.34 -30.99
C GLY A 244 17.27 -17.65 -29.78
N GLY A 245 16.89 -16.40 -29.49
CA GLY A 245 17.39 -15.65 -28.37
C GLY A 245 16.99 -16.24 -27.01
N SER A 246 17.86 -16.00 -26.02
CA SER A 246 17.71 -16.49 -24.64
C SER A 246 17.57 -18.03 -24.55
N PRO A 247 18.50 -18.83 -25.08
CA PRO A 247 18.40 -20.29 -25.00
C PRO A 247 18.33 -20.78 -23.55
N ILE A 248 17.63 -21.90 -23.35
CA ILE A 248 17.62 -22.61 -22.06
C ILE A 248 18.86 -23.51 -22.04
N ASP A 249 19.58 -23.53 -20.92
CA ASP A 249 20.75 -24.38 -20.77
C ASP A 249 20.37 -25.86 -20.95
N SER A 250 21.28 -26.61 -21.57
CA SER A 250 21.20 -28.05 -21.74
C SER A 250 21.14 -28.80 -20.40
N ASP A 251 21.75 -28.26 -19.34
CA ASP A 251 21.76 -28.86 -18.01
C ASP A 251 20.56 -28.46 -17.14
N TYR A 252 19.66 -27.61 -17.65
CA TYR A 252 18.47 -27.15 -16.94
C TYR A 252 17.51 -28.31 -16.65
N LYS A 253 17.29 -28.56 -15.36
CA LYS A 253 16.45 -29.65 -14.82
C LYS A 253 15.10 -29.19 -14.26
N GLY A 254 14.79 -27.90 -14.36
CA GLY A 254 13.52 -27.37 -13.89
C GLY A 254 12.37 -27.64 -14.87
N PRO A 255 11.17 -27.12 -14.56
CA PRO A 255 9.96 -27.31 -15.37
C PRO A 255 10.14 -26.77 -16.79
N ARG A 256 9.54 -27.44 -17.77
CA ARG A 256 9.57 -27.04 -19.18
C ARG A 256 8.16 -26.88 -19.72
N LEU A 257 7.95 -25.84 -20.51
CA LEU A 257 6.69 -25.65 -21.23
C LEU A 257 6.51 -26.78 -22.26
N PRO A 258 5.27 -27.21 -22.53
CA PRO A 258 4.92 -28.11 -23.63
C PRO A 258 5.24 -27.51 -25.01
N GLU A 259 5.08 -28.33 -26.06
CA GLU A 259 5.42 -27.95 -27.45
C GLU A 259 4.60 -26.76 -27.98
N ASP A 260 3.35 -26.60 -27.54
CA ASP A 260 2.51 -25.45 -27.91
C ASP A 260 2.92 -24.14 -27.21
N GLY A 261 3.85 -24.22 -26.25
CA GLY A 261 4.42 -23.09 -25.54
C GLY A 261 3.52 -22.48 -24.46
N LEU A 262 2.36 -23.09 -24.15
CA LEU A 262 1.45 -22.60 -23.13
C LEU A 262 1.61 -23.40 -21.82
N PRO A 263 1.57 -22.74 -20.65
CA PRO A 263 1.55 -23.42 -19.36
C PRO A 263 0.41 -24.45 -19.24
N THR A 264 0.72 -25.68 -18.81
CA THR A 264 -0.29 -26.68 -18.36
C THR A 264 -0.39 -26.69 -16.85
N ALA A 265 -1.41 -27.35 -16.30
CA ALA A 265 -1.55 -27.51 -14.86
C ALA A 265 -0.32 -28.17 -14.21
N GLU A 266 0.21 -29.22 -14.83
CA GLU A 266 1.41 -29.93 -14.37
C GLU A 266 2.63 -29.00 -14.37
N PHE A 267 2.81 -28.22 -15.44
CA PHE A 267 3.89 -27.23 -15.50
C PHE A 267 3.79 -26.21 -14.37
N VAL A 268 2.58 -25.69 -14.08
CA VAL A 268 2.40 -24.71 -13.00
C VAL A 268 2.75 -25.33 -11.64
N GLU A 269 2.40 -26.60 -11.40
CA GLU A 269 2.75 -27.29 -10.17
C GLU A 269 4.26 -27.47 -10.00
N GLU A 270 4.94 -27.97 -11.03
CA GLU A 270 6.40 -28.12 -11.02
C GLU A 270 7.10 -26.77 -10.85
N MET A 271 6.58 -25.71 -11.48
CA MET A 271 7.06 -24.34 -11.35
C MET A 271 6.90 -23.79 -9.95
N MET A 272 5.74 -23.99 -9.32
CA MET A 272 5.54 -23.55 -7.95
C MET A 272 6.50 -24.24 -6.98
N GLN A 273 6.75 -25.54 -7.18
CA GLN A 273 7.72 -26.28 -6.39
C GLN A 273 9.15 -25.78 -6.65
N TRP A 274 9.52 -25.53 -7.91
CA TRP A 274 10.81 -24.96 -8.29
C TRP A 274 11.10 -23.62 -7.59
N PHE A 275 10.10 -22.73 -7.54
CA PHE A 275 10.17 -21.47 -6.81
C PHE A 275 10.24 -21.66 -5.29
N LYS A 276 9.49 -22.61 -4.73
CA LYS A 276 9.52 -22.93 -3.29
C LYS A 276 10.93 -23.33 -2.84
N ASP A 277 11.64 -24.05 -3.71
CA ASP A 277 13.04 -24.45 -3.55
C ASP A 277 14.05 -23.32 -3.85
N SER A 278 13.58 -22.07 -3.96
CA SER A 278 14.38 -20.86 -4.19
C SER A 278 15.12 -20.82 -5.52
N ASN A 279 14.67 -21.58 -6.52
CA ASN A 279 15.24 -21.54 -7.86
C ASN A 279 14.56 -20.47 -8.72
N VAL A 280 15.29 -19.97 -9.71
CA VAL A 280 14.79 -18.98 -10.68
C VAL A 280 14.51 -19.68 -12.01
N LEU A 281 13.38 -19.39 -12.65
CA LEU A 281 13.11 -19.91 -13.99
C LEU A 281 14.07 -19.30 -15.03
N PRO A 282 14.46 -20.04 -16.07
CA PRO A 282 15.12 -19.47 -17.24
C PRO A 282 14.32 -18.32 -17.85
N ARG A 283 15.02 -17.25 -18.24
CA ARG A 283 14.41 -16.03 -18.81
C ARG A 283 13.48 -16.31 -20.00
N ARG A 284 13.79 -17.30 -20.84
CA ARG A 284 12.92 -17.69 -21.96
C ARG A 284 11.56 -18.19 -21.51
N LEU A 285 11.51 -19.05 -20.49
CA LEU A 285 10.24 -19.53 -19.93
C LEU A 285 9.45 -18.38 -19.30
N ALA A 286 10.12 -17.50 -18.55
CA ALA A 286 9.48 -16.32 -17.98
C ALA A 286 8.87 -15.42 -19.07
N TRP A 287 9.59 -15.15 -20.16
CA TRP A 287 9.07 -14.37 -21.29
C TRP A 287 7.90 -15.05 -21.98
N GLN A 288 7.95 -16.37 -22.20
CA GLN A 288 6.85 -17.12 -22.80
C GLN A 288 5.57 -17.06 -21.93
N ILE A 289 5.70 -17.21 -20.61
CA ILE A 289 4.59 -17.08 -19.67
C ILE A 289 3.98 -15.66 -19.72
N ILE A 290 4.84 -14.63 -19.64
CA ILE A 290 4.38 -13.23 -19.62
C ILE A 290 3.70 -12.85 -20.96
N LEU A 291 4.25 -13.30 -22.08
CA LEU A 291 3.66 -13.06 -23.41
C LEU A 291 2.34 -13.82 -23.60
N GLY A 292 2.25 -15.06 -23.13
CA GLY A 292 1.01 -15.83 -23.16
C GLY A 292 -0.10 -15.14 -22.36
N ALA A 293 0.21 -14.68 -21.14
CA ALA A 293 -0.75 -13.95 -20.32
C ALA A 293 -1.16 -12.62 -20.98
N TYR A 294 -0.21 -11.91 -21.61
CA TYR A 294 -0.50 -10.70 -22.35
C TYR A 294 -1.47 -10.92 -23.50
N ASP A 295 -1.29 -12.01 -24.26
CA ASP A 295 -2.16 -12.34 -25.39
C ASP A 295 -3.61 -12.62 -24.94
N VAL A 296 -3.83 -13.10 -23.72
CA VAL A 296 -5.18 -13.23 -23.11
C VAL A 296 -5.69 -11.88 -22.60
N LEU A 297 -4.92 -11.20 -21.75
CA LEU A 297 -5.34 -9.98 -21.05
C LEU A 297 -5.66 -8.82 -21.99
N LYS A 298 -4.97 -8.74 -23.12
CA LYS A 298 -5.20 -7.68 -24.12
C LYS A 298 -6.53 -7.81 -24.85
N GLU A 299 -7.19 -8.96 -24.80
CA GLU A 299 -8.52 -9.17 -25.41
C GLU A 299 -9.65 -8.85 -24.43
N GLU A 300 -9.36 -8.81 -23.12
CA GLU A 300 -10.38 -8.57 -22.10
C GLU A 300 -10.91 -7.13 -22.11
N GLU A 301 -12.16 -6.99 -21.66
CA GLU A 301 -12.78 -5.70 -21.38
C GLU A 301 -12.26 -5.06 -20.09
N THR A 302 -12.57 -3.77 -19.89
CA THR A 302 -12.10 -3.04 -18.71
C THR A 302 -12.88 -3.45 -17.46
N LEU A 303 -14.17 -3.73 -17.61
CA LEU A 303 -14.97 -4.43 -16.63
C LEU A 303 -15.20 -5.85 -17.15
N VAL A 304 -14.64 -6.85 -16.49
CA VAL A 304 -14.84 -8.25 -16.88
C VAL A 304 -16.12 -8.75 -16.23
N ASP A 305 -17.04 -9.30 -17.02
CA ASP A 305 -18.24 -9.95 -16.51
C ASP A 305 -17.96 -11.42 -16.22
N VAL A 306 -18.35 -11.84 -15.02
CA VAL A 306 -18.19 -13.20 -14.49
C VAL A 306 -19.53 -13.69 -14.00
N GLU A 307 -19.99 -14.84 -14.47
CA GLU A 307 -21.12 -15.56 -13.87
C GLU A 307 -20.59 -16.76 -13.09
N ILE A 308 -21.11 -17.02 -11.89
CA ILE A 308 -20.79 -18.19 -11.07
C ILE A 308 -21.75 -19.32 -11.46
N PRO A 309 -21.32 -20.38 -12.18
CA PRO A 309 -22.22 -21.43 -12.63
C PRO A 309 -22.82 -22.22 -11.46
N GLU A 310 -23.92 -22.92 -11.72
CA GLU A 310 -24.60 -23.74 -10.70
C GLU A 310 -23.65 -24.79 -10.09
N GLY A 311 -23.61 -24.84 -8.75
CA GLY A 311 -22.76 -25.76 -7.98
C GLY A 311 -21.28 -25.40 -7.98
N GLN A 312 -20.91 -24.19 -8.41
CA GLN A 312 -19.52 -23.71 -8.42
C GLN A 312 -19.32 -22.55 -7.45
N THR A 313 -18.04 -22.30 -7.15
CA THR A 313 -17.63 -21.17 -6.32
C THR A 313 -16.56 -20.33 -7.00
N ILE A 314 -16.48 -19.07 -6.57
CA ILE A 314 -15.37 -18.18 -6.85
C ILE A 314 -14.75 -17.67 -5.56
N ASN A 315 -13.42 -17.64 -5.50
CA ASN A 315 -12.67 -17.10 -4.38
C ASN A 315 -12.09 -15.73 -4.74
N ILE A 316 -12.54 -14.70 -4.03
CA ILE A 316 -12.05 -13.33 -4.13
C ILE A 316 -10.90 -13.15 -3.14
N ILE A 317 -9.71 -12.90 -3.68
CA ILE A 317 -8.45 -12.82 -2.96
C ILE A 317 -7.95 -11.38 -3.07
N GLY A 318 -7.57 -10.78 -1.94
CA GLY A 318 -7.02 -9.43 -1.88
C GLY A 318 -5.52 -9.38 -2.19
N ASP A 319 -4.86 -8.37 -1.64
CA ASP A 319 -3.44 -8.09 -1.86
C ASP A 319 -2.57 -9.26 -1.35
N THR A 320 -1.52 -9.62 -2.10
CA THR A 320 -0.55 -10.68 -1.70
C THR A 320 0.88 -10.18 -1.59
N HIS A 321 1.21 -9.02 -2.19
CA HIS A 321 2.45 -8.27 -1.98
C HIS A 321 3.74 -9.12 -1.93
N GLY A 322 3.97 -9.99 -2.92
CA GLY A 322 5.22 -10.76 -3.00
C GLY A 322 5.49 -11.71 -1.82
N GLN A 323 4.48 -12.05 -1.01
CA GLN A 323 4.59 -13.03 0.08
C GLN A 323 4.32 -14.45 -0.43
N TYR A 324 5.27 -15.00 -1.19
CA TYR A 324 5.07 -16.24 -1.96
C TYR A 324 4.73 -17.48 -1.10
N TYR A 325 5.29 -17.60 0.10
CA TYR A 325 5.03 -18.75 0.97
C TYR A 325 3.62 -18.71 1.58
N ASP A 326 3.12 -17.52 1.90
CA ASP A 326 1.72 -17.31 2.29
C ASP A 326 0.78 -17.56 1.11
N PHE A 327 1.17 -17.12 -0.09
CA PHE A 327 0.45 -17.40 -1.32
C PHE A 327 0.31 -18.90 -1.61
N LEU A 328 1.35 -19.71 -1.38
CA LEU A 328 1.25 -21.17 -1.48
C LEU A 328 0.27 -21.76 -0.46
N HIS A 329 0.25 -21.24 0.76
CA HIS A 329 -0.72 -21.67 1.77
C HIS A 329 -2.14 -21.24 1.43
N LEU A 330 -2.33 -20.00 0.95
CA LEU A 330 -3.60 -19.52 0.41
C LEU A 330 -4.13 -20.48 -0.66
N LEU A 331 -3.32 -20.87 -1.65
CA LEU A 331 -3.72 -21.84 -2.67
C LEU A 331 -4.05 -23.23 -2.11
N SER A 332 -3.42 -23.63 -1.00
CA SER A 332 -3.75 -24.88 -0.30
C SER A 332 -5.11 -24.83 0.41
N LEU A 333 -5.58 -23.63 0.76
CA LEU A 333 -6.87 -23.40 1.42
C LEU A 333 -8.01 -23.19 0.42
N THR A 334 -7.79 -22.38 -0.63
CA THR A 334 -8.79 -22.15 -1.67
C THR A 334 -8.97 -23.37 -2.56
N GLY A 335 -7.89 -24.14 -2.76
CA GLY A 335 -7.77 -25.01 -3.92
C GLY A 335 -7.19 -24.24 -5.12
N LYS A 336 -6.80 -24.99 -6.14
CA LYS A 336 -6.22 -24.45 -7.38
C LYS A 336 -7.34 -24.13 -8.38
N PRO A 337 -7.12 -23.20 -9.32
CA PRO A 337 -8.04 -22.98 -10.41
C PRO A 337 -8.36 -24.28 -11.15
N SER A 338 -9.64 -24.48 -11.48
CA SER A 338 -10.12 -25.62 -12.24
C SER A 338 -11.35 -25.21 -13.06
N PRO A 339 -11.84 -26.04 -13.99
CA PRO A 339 -13.06 -25.74 -14.74
C PRO A 339 -14.32 -25.47 -13.88
N THR A 340 -14.30 -25.88 -12.60
CA THR A 340 -15.43 -25.72 -11.66
C THR A 340 -15.10 -24.85 -10.46
N HIS A 341 -13.91 -24.24 -10.41
CA HIS A 341 -13.45 -23.46 -9.27
C HIS A 341 -12.56 -22.32 -9.73
N SER A 342 -12.97 -21.11 -9.37
CA SER A 342 -12.39 -19.89 -9.90
C SER A 342 -11.68 -19.09 -8.84
N LEU A 343 -10.51 -18.54 -9.17
CA LEU A 343 -9.78 -17.61 -8.30
C LEU A 343 -9.74 -16.22 -8.93
N LEU A 344 -10.03 -15.20 -8.14
CA LEU A 344 -9.99 -13.79 -8.55
C LEU A 344 -9.07 -13.01 -7.62
N PHE A 345 -7.94 -12.54 -8.15
CA PHE A 345 -6.96 -11.76 -7.40
C PHE A 345 -7.18 -10.26 -7.65
N ASN A 346 -7.57 -9.55 -6.60
CA ASN A 346 -8.03 -8.17 -6.63
C ASN A 346 -6.92 -7.15 -6.31
N GLY A 347 -5.85 -7.13 -7.10
CA GLY A 347 -4.78 -6.14 -7.00
C GLY A 347 -3.52 -6.61 -6.28
N ASP A 348 -2.50 -5.75 -6.33
CA ASP A 348 -1.37 -5.72 -5.38
C ASP A 348 -0.71 -7.08 -5.08
N PHE A 349 -0.37 -7.82 -6.12
CA PHE A 349 0.35 -9.09 -5.98
C PHE A 349 1.88 -8.98 -5.95
N VAL A 350 2.42 -7.82 -6.37
CA VAL A 350 3.86 -7.51 -6.33
C VAL A 350 4.17 -6.38 -5.34
N ASP A 351 5.47 -6.08 -5.21
CA ASP A 351 6.05 -5.10 -4.32
C ASP A 351 5.97 -5.49 -2.84
N ARG A 352 6.85 -4.87 -2.04
CA ARG A 352 7.01 -5.06 -0.60
C ARG A 352 7.60 -6.41 -0.22
N GLY A 353 6.94 -7.51 -0.52
CA GLY A 353 7.53 -8.84 -0.38
C GLY A 353 8.61 -9.08 -1.43
N SER A 354 9.56 -9.96 -1.09
CA SER A 354 10.76 -10.21 -1.90
C SER A 354 10.65 -11.43 -2.81
N TRP A 355 9.42 -11.91 -3.04
CA TRP A 355 9.10 -12.99 -3.97
C TRP A 355 7.97 -12.58 -4.92
N SER A 356 8.01 -11.33 -5.38
CA SER A 356 7.00 -10.79 -6.29
C SER A 356 7.03 -11.48 -7.65
N THR A 357 8.21 -11.87 -8.13
CA THR A 357 8.36 -12.53 -9.43
C THR A 357 7.72 -13.91 -9.47
N GLU A 358 7.81 -14.65 -8.37
CA GLU A 358 7.28 -16.00 -8.22
C GLU A 358 5.75 -15.98 -8.24
N ILE A 359 5.14 -15.06 -7.48
CA ILE A 359 3.68 -14.86 -7.50
C ILE A 359 3.23 -14.44 -8.89
N LEU A 360 3.86 -13.42 -9.48
CA LEU A 360 3.48 -12.92 -10.81
C LEU A 360 3.51 -14.02 -11.87
N LEU A 361 4.61 -14.76 -11.97
CA LEU A 361 4.76 -15.82 -12.98
C LEU A 361 3.77 -16.96 -12.74
N THR A 362 3.46 -17.28 -11.48
CA THR A 362 2.44 -18.26 -11.13
C THR A 362 1.05 -17.81 -11.57
N LEU A 363 0.66 -16.56 -11.27
CA LEU A 363 -0.63 -16.00 -11.68
C LEU A 363 -0.75 -15.92 -13.21
N PHE A 364 0.30 -15.51 -13.91
CA PHE A 364 0.31 -15.47 -15.37
C PHE A 364 0.26 -16.86 -16.00
N ALA A 365 0.92 -17.85 -15.40
CA ALA A 365 0.81 -19.23 -15.87
C ALA A 365 -0.61 -19.79 -15.68
N TYR A 366 -1.24 -19.52 -14.53
CA TYR A 366 -2.66 -19.81 -14.31
C TYR A 366 -3.55 -19.14 -15.36
N LYS A 367 -3.28 -17.86 -15.69
CA LYS A 367 -4.03 -17.11 -16.70
C LYS A 367 -3.93 -17.69 -18.11
N CYS A 368 -2.78 -18.29 -18.46
CA CYS A 368 -2.61 -18.97 -19.74
C CYS A 368 -3.35 -20.31 -19.78
N ALA A 369 -3.25 -21.08 -18.69
CA ALA A 369 -3.72 -22.47 -18.62
C ALA A 369 -5.25 -22.57 -18.46
N TRP A 370 -5.88 -21.62 -17.78
CA TRP A 370 -7.33 -21.56 -17.58
C TRP A 370 -7.88 -20.25 -18.11
N SER A 371 -8.94 -20.32 -18.91
CA SER A 371 -9.68 -19.15 -19.45
C SER A 371 -10.35 -18.30 -18.36
N PHE A 372 -10.24 -18.70 -17.09
CA PHE A 372 -10.96 -18.09 -15.98
C PHE A 372 -10.05 -17.82 -14.77
N ALA A 373 -9.37 -16.68 -14.83
CA ALA A 373 -8.77 -16.02 -13.68
C ALA A 373 -8.72 -14.51 -14.01
N SER A 374 -9.68 -13.72 -13.53
CA SER A 374 -9.60 -12.27 -13.70
C SER A 374 -8.55 -11.75 -12.72
N LEU A 375 -7.44 -11.27 -13.27
CA LEU A 375 -6.31 -10.70 -12.55
C LEU A 375 -6.43 -9.19 -12.61
N MET A 376 -6.28 -8.50 -11.49
CA MET A 376 -6.07 -7.07 -11.49
C MET A 376 -4.93 -6.63 -10.58
N LEU A 377 -4.29 -5.50 -10.93
CA LEU A 377 -2.91 -5.12 -10.60
C LEU A 377 -2.71 -3.63 -10.30
N LYS A 378 -1.73 -3.35 -9.43
CA LYS A 378 -0.96 -2.10 -9.28
C LYS A 378 -0.06 -1.73 -10.47
N ARG A 379 -0.35 -0.64 -11.18
CA ARG A 379 0.43 -0.17 -12.35
C ARG A 379 1.66 0.71 -11.99
N ARG A 380 2.54 0.89 -12.98
CA ARG A 380 3.82 1.65 -13.00
C ARG A 380 3.78 3.02 -12.31
N GLY A 381 4.95 3.47 -11.85
CA GLY A 381 5.12 4.67 -11.01
C GLY A 381 5.06 4.35 -9.51
N LEU A 382 4.48 3.20 -9.16
CA LEU A 382 4.37 2.65 -7.80
C LEU A 382 5.30 1.47 -7.51
N THR A 383 5.92 0.89 -8.53
CA THR A 383 6.95 -0.14 -8.41
C THR A 383 8.35 0.47 -8.21
N ASP A 384 8.51 1.73 -8.65
CA ASP A 384 9.72 2.53 -8.45
C ASP A 384 9.91 2.76 -6.95
N GLY A 385 10.84 2.01 -6.36
CA GLY A 385 11.21 2.15 -4.95
C GLY A 385 10.53 1.19 -3.97
N TYR A 386 9.68 0.27 -4.44
CA TYR A 386 8.98 -0.71 -3.58
C TYR A 386 9.33 -2.19 -3.84
N GLY A 387 10.28 -2.45 -4.74
CA GLY A 387 11.02 -3.72 -4.79
C GLY A 387 10.86 -4.50 -6.09
N PHE A 388 9.69 -4.48 -6.74
CA PHE A 388 9.45 -5.34 -7.91
C PHE A 388 10.37 -5.01 -9.10
N GLU A 389 10.62 -3.73 -9.37
CA GLU A 389 11.56 -3.30 -10.41
C GLU A 389 12.97 -3.88 -10.18
N GLY A 390 13.48 -3.73 -8.95
CA GLY A 390 14.79 -4.24 -8.56
C GLY A 390 14.85 -5.77 -8.58
N GLU A 391 13.79 -6.44 -8.14
CA GLU A 391 13.68 -7.89 -8.11
C GLU A 391 13.73 -8.47 -9.54
N MET A 392 12.94 -7.90 -10.45
CA MET A 392 12.91 -8.30 -11.87
C MET A 392 14.24 -8.07 -12.57
N LYS A 393 14.91 -6.94 -12.31
CA LYS A 393 16.25 -6.68 -12.88
C LYS A 393 17.30 -7.61 -12.33
N LYS A 394 17.20 -7.97 -11.04
CA LYS A 394 18.15 -8.86 -10.38
C LYS A 394 18.00 -10.31 -10.83
N LYS A 395 16.77 -10.81 -10.92
CA LYS A 395 16.47 -12.21 -11.32
C LYS A 395 16.51 -12.39 -12.85
N TYR A 396 16.17 -11.36 -13.61
CA TYR A 396 16.08 -11.41 -15.07
C TYR A 396 16.84 -10.28 -15.76
N SER A 397 16.14 -9.20 -16.12
CA SER A 397 16.72 -8.08 -16.87
C SER A 397 15.79 -6.86 -16.89
N GLU A 398 16.35 -5.70 -17.19
CA GLU A 398 15.60 -4.46 -17.50
C GLU A 398 14.51 -4.70 -18.56
N LEU A 399 14.85 -5.45 -19.61
CA LEU A 399 13.92 -5.76 -20.70
C LEU A 399 12.72 -6.58 -20.21
N THR A 400 12.93 -7.49 -19.24
CA THR A 400 11.86 -8.30 -18.65
C THR A 400 10.92 -7.44 -17.80
N TYR A 401 11.47 -6.49 -17.04
CA TYR A 401 10.66 -5.53 -16.30
C TYR A 401 9.80 -4.67 -17.23
N LYS A 402 10.39 -4.13 -18.32
CA LYS A 402 9.64 -3.36 -19.32
C LYS A 402 8.52 -4.15 -19.99
N LEU A 403 8.71 -5.45 -20.19
CA LEU A 403 7.64 -6.33 -20.67
C LEU A 403 6.51 -6.39 -19.65
N CYS A 404 6.81 -6.58 -18.37
CA CYS A 404 5.79 -6.58 -17.31
C CYS A 404 5.04 -5.25 -17.25
N GLU A 405 5.74 -4.11 -17.35
CA GLU A 405 5.11 -2.79 -17.41
C GLU A 405 4.12 -2.66 -18.57
N GLU A 406 4.40 -3.28 -19.72
CA GLU A 406 3.48 -3.35 -20.86
C GLU A 406 2.27 -4.24 -20.56
N VAL A 407 2.49 -5.45 -20.04
CA VAL A 407 1.39 -6.39 -19.70
C VAL A 407 0.47 -5.81 -18.62
N PHE A 408 1.05 -5.06 -17.68
CA PHE A 408 0.33 -4.39 -16.60
C PHE A 408 -0.68 -3.36 -17.12
N ILE A 409 -0.47 -2.83 -18.32
CA ILE A 409 -1.42 -1.92 -18.99
C ILE A 409 -2.63 -2.68 -19.55
N ALA A 410 -2.50 -3.97 -19.84
CA ALA A 410 -3.58 -4.80 -20.38
C ALA A 410 -4.53 -5.38 -19.33
N LEU A 411 -4.09 -5.49 -18.07
CA LEU A 411 -4.95 -5.96 -16.97
C LEU A 411 -6.24 -5.12 -16.93
N PRO A 412 -7.43 -5.73 -16.67
CA PRO A 412 -8.74 -5.07 -16.50
C PRO A 412 -8.74 -3.86 -15.53
N LEU A 413 -9.87 -3.40 -15.01
CA LEU A 413 -9.87 -2.44 -13.88
C LEU A 413 -10.80 -2.88 -12.75
N ALA A 414 -11.83 -3.66 -13.11
CA ALA A 414 -12.77 -4.25 -12.17
C ALA A 414 -13.37 -5.54 -12.75
N THR A 415 -14.02 -6.32 -11.91
CA THR A 415 -14.80 -7.50 -12.31
C THR A 415 -16.21 -7.40 -11.75
N LEU A 416 -17.22 -7.71 -12.56
CA LEU A 416 -18.61 -7.82 -12.15
C LEU A 416 -18.96 -9.31 -11.99
N VAL A 417 -19.06 -9.77 -10.74
CA VAL A 417 -19.33 -11.17 -10.40
C VAL A 417 -20.83 -11.35 -10.16
N SER A 418 -21.49 -12.19 -10.94
CA SER A 418 -22.94 -12.42 -10.89
C SER A 418 -23.24 -13.86 -10.47
N ALA A 419 -24.18 -14.02 -9.54
CA ALA A 419 -24.72 -15.32 -9.19
C ALA A 419 -25.59 -15.86 -10.36
N SER A 420 -25.55 -17.18 -10.60
CA SER A 420 -26.43 -17.83 -11.58
C SER A 420 -27.80 -18.21 -11.00
N SER A 421 -27.89 -18.31 -9.67
CA SER A 421 -29.10 -18.69 -8.92
C SER A 421 -29.60 -17.56 -8.01
N PRO A 422 -30.91 -17.53 -7.69
CA PRO A 422 -31.45 -16.57 -6.73
C PRO A 422 -30.93 -16.84 -5.32
N PRO A 423 -30.98 -15.85 -4.40
CA PRO A 423 -30.63 -16.04 -3.00
C PRO A 423 -31.45 -17.15 -2.34
N ARG A 424 -30.84 -17.86 -1.38
CA ARG A 424 -31.52 -18.91 -0.61
C ARG A 424 -32.58 -18.28 0.30
N ILE A 425 -33.79 -18.84 0.30
CA ILE A 425 -34.95 -18.30 1.04
C ILE A 425 -34.80 -18.52 2.55
N ASP A 426 -34.11 -19.59 2.94
CA ASP A 426 -33.95 -20.06 4.32
C ASP A 426 -32.65 -19.60 4.99
N ALA A 427 -31.76 -18.93 4.25
CA ALA A 427 -30.50 -18.40 4.79
C ALA A 427 -30.67 -16.94 5.25
N THR A 428 -29.95 -16.56 6.31
CA THR A 428 -29.75 -15.15 6.65
C THR A 428 -28.93 -14.50 5.53
N PRO A 429 -29.46 -13.52 4.78
CA PRO A 429 -28.76 -12.98 3.62
C PRO A 429 -27.41 -12.38 4.00
N ASN A 430 -26.34 -12.81 3.32
CA ASN A 430 -25.03 -12.17 3.43
C ASN A 430 -24.55 -11.71 2.04
N PRO A 431 -24.35 -10.39 1.80
CA PRO A 431 -24.59 -9.27 2.71
C PRO A 431 -26.09 -9.00 2.99
N PRO A 432 -26.43 -8.31 4.10
CA PRO A 432 -27.83 -8.03 4.47
C PRO A 432 -28.50 -7.04 3.49
N ASN A 433 -29.77 -7.28 3.18
CA ASN A 433 -30.60 -6.46 2.27
C ASN A 433 -29.98 -6.23 0.87
N PRO A 434 -29.70 -7.30 0.11
CA PRO A 434 -29.01 -7.18 -1.16
C PRO A 434 -29.88 -6.47 -2.21
N THR A 435 -29.31 -5.47 -2.89
CA THR A 435 -29.83 -5.04 -4.19
C THR A 435 -29.62 -6.17 -5.19
N LEU A 436 -30.67 -6.58 -5.90
CA LEU A 436 -30.64 -7.70 -6.84
C LEU A 436 -30.75 -7.22 -8.28
N HIS A 437 -29.94 -7.79 -9.16
CA HIS A 437 -30.06 -7.65 -10.60
C HIS A 437 -30.82 -8.85 -11.16
N LEU A 438 -32.00 -8.63 -11.74
CA LEU A 438 -32.85 -9.71 -12.27
C LEU A 438 -33.12 -10.83 -11.25
N GLY A 439 -33.29 -10.46 -9.97
CA GLY A 439 -33.55 -11.40 -8.88
C GLY A 439 -32.31 -12.17 -8.37
N LYS A 440 -31.11 -11.85 -8.85
CA LYS A 440 -29.85 -12.50 -8.47
C LYS A 440 -28.88 -11.51 -7.85
N LYS A 441 -27.97 -12.01 -7.01
CA LYS A 441 -26.90 -11.20 -6.43
C LYS A 441 -25.82 -10.91 -7.46
N ARG A 442 -25.21 -9.73 -7.33
CA ARG A 442 -24.12 -9.28 -8.20
C ARG A 442 -23.14 -8.40 -7.43
N PHE A 443 -21.86 -8.63 -7.59
CA PHE A 443 -20.80 -7.96 -6.84
C PHE A 443 -19.88 -7.19 -7.77
N PHE A 444 -19.58 -5.94 -7.41
CA PHE A 444 -18.57 -5.14 -8.11
C PHE A 444 -17.25 -5.29 -7.37
N VAL A 445 -16.29 -5.98 -7.99
CA VAL A 445 -14.97 -6.22 -7.41
C VAL A 445 -13.94 -5.27 -8.02
N VAL A 446 -13.32 -4.46 -7.17
CA VAL A 446 -12.40 -3.39 -7.55
C VAL A 446 -11.30 -3.26 -6.51
N HIS A 447 -10.05 -2.94 -6.87
CA HIS A 447 -8.97 -2.89 -5.87
C HIS A 447 -9.14 -1.71 -4.88
N GLY A 448 -9.23 -0.50 -5.43
CA GLY A 448 -9.47 0.75 -4.74
C GLY A 448 -10.91 0.86 -4.24
N GLY A 449 -11.71 1.71 -4.86
CA GLY A 449 -13.10 1.84 -4.45
C GLY A 449 -13.94 2.63 -5.43
N LEU A 450 -14.90 3.36 -4.88
CA LEU A 450 -15.92 4.08 -5.64
C LEU A 450 -15.45 5.48 -6.04
N PHE A 451 -16.36 6.20 -6.68
CA PHE A 451 -16.05 7.32 -7.56
C PHE A 451 -16.34 8.69 -6.93
N SER A 452 -15.70 9.71 -7.49
CA SER A 452 -15.93 11.12 -7.12
C SER A 452 -17.31 11.64 -7.54
N LYS A 453 -17.95 10.99 -8.53
CA LYS A 453 -19.24 11.39 -9.09
C LYS A 453 -20.29 10.29 -8.87
N ASP A 454 -21.50 10.71 -8.53
CA ASP A 454 -22.62 9.78 -8.31
C ASP A 454 -23.20 9.19 -9.60
N SER A 455 -22.99 9.86 -10.73
CA SER A 455 -23.53 9.46 -12.03
C SER A 455 -22.76 8.33 -12.72
N VAL A 456 -21.71 7.78 -12.09
CA VAL A 456 -20.86 6.76 -12.72
C VAL A 456 -21.61 5.44 -12.83
N THR A 457 -21.68 4.91 -14.03
CA THR A 457 -22.35 3.65 -14.35
C THR A 457 -21.36 2.52 -14.67
N LEU A 458 -21.83 1.28 -14.66
CA LEU A 458 -21.06 0.13 -15.19
C LEU A 458 -20.65 0.34 -16.66
N ALA A 459 -21.44 1.07 -17.45
CA ALA A 459 -21.11 1.40 -18.84
C ALA A 459 -19.93 2.38 -18.94
N ASP A 460 -19.88 3.38 -18.06
CA ASP A 460 -18.75 4.32 -17.99
C ASP A 460 -17.45 3.59 -17.64
N ILE A 461 -17.52 2.60 -16.73
CA ILE A 461 -16.37 1.77 -16.34
C ILE A 461 -15.89 0.93 -17.54
N ARG A 462 -16.80 0.27 -18.26
CA ARG A 462 -16.45 -0.48 -19.49
C ARG A 462 -15.77 0.41 -20.53
N ALA A 463 -16.22 1.65 -20.67
CA ALA A 463 -15.70 2.61 -21.64
C ALA A 463 -14.31 3.19 -21.29
N VAL A 464 -13.77 2.95 -20.09
CA VAL A 464 -12.45 3.46 -19.71
C VAL A 464 -11.37 2.84 -20.63
N PRO A 465 -10.62 3.66 -21.39
CA PRO A 465 -9.69 3.16 -22.41
C PRO A 465 -8.34 2.81 -21.79
N ARG A 466 -8.33 1.78 -20.93
CA ARG A 466 -7.17 1.42 -20.10
C ARG A 466 -5.89 1.07 -20.86
N LYS A 467 -6.01 0.71 -22.15
CA LYS A 467 -4.89 0.32 -23.03
C LYS A 467 -4.20 1.54 -23.66
N THR A 468 -4.91 2.65 -23.83
CA THR A 468 -4.34 3.91 -24.36
C THR A 468 -3.84 4.81 -23.24
N ILE A 469 -4.49 4.78 -22.08
CA ILE A 469 -4.05 5.42 -20.85
C ILE A 469 -2.91 4.57 -20.29
N LYS A 470 -1.70 4.76 -20.84
CA LYS A 470 -0.50 3.99 -20.47
C LYS A 470 -0.27 3.98 -18.95
N GLN A 471 -0.65 5.03 -18.22
CA GLN A 471 -0.53 5.16 -16.77
C GLN A 471 -1.76 5.82 -16.14
N PRO A 472 -2.22 5.39 -14.95
CA PRO A 472 -3.28 6.09 -14.24
C PRO A 472 -2.84 7.54 -13.97
N GLY A 473 -3.71 8.48 -14.31
CA GLY A 473 -3.51 9.88 -13.96
C GLY A 473 -3.65 10.13 -12.45
N GLN A 474 -3.62 11.41 -12.08
CA GLN A 474 -3.92 11.84 -10.70
C GLN A 474 -5.44 11.98 -10.43
N GLU A 475 -6.26 11.78 -11.47
CA GLU A 475 -7.71 11.95 -11.45
C GLU A 475 -8.39 11.01 -12.46
N GLY A 476 -9.72 10.92 -12.38
CA GLY A 476 -10.56 10.14 -13.29
C GLY A 476 -10.80 8.69 -12.83
N LEU A 477 -11.72 8.01 -13.50
CA LEU A 477 -12.25 6.70 -13.07
C LEU A 477 -11.15 5.64 -12.86
N MET A 478 -10.13 5.62 -13.74
CA MET A 478 -9.01 4.69 -13.60
C MET A 478 -8.20 4.95 -12.32
N CYS A 479 -7.99 6.22 -11.96
CA CYS A 479 -7.32 6.57 -10.71
C CYS A 479 -8.20 6.18 -9.51
N GLU A 480 -9.48 6.52 -9.56
CA GLU A 480 -10.42 6.30 -8.47
C GLU A 480 -10.62 4.80 -8.14
N MET A 481 -10.75 3.95 -9.16
CA MET A 481 -10.83 2.49 -8.99
C MET A 481 -9.57 1.87 -8.37
N LEU A 482 -8.42 2.54 -8.43
CA LEU A 482 -7.17 2.01 -7.90
C LEU A 482 -6.82 2.57 -6.53
N TRP A 483 -7.39 3.71 -6.13
CA TRP A 483 -6.85 4.52 -5.03
C TRP A 483 -7.84 5.06 -4.01
N CYS A 484 -9.14 5.01 -4.29
CA CYS A 484 -10.11 5.49 -3.31
C CYS A 484 -10.24 4.50 -2.15
N ASP A 485 -10.47 5.04 -0.96
CA ASP A 485 -10.72 4.28 0.26
C ASP A 485 -12.10 4.64 0.82
N PRO A 486 -12.77 3.72 1.51
CA PRO A 486 -13.94 4.06 2.28
C PRO A 486 -13.62 4.97 3.46
N GLN A 487 -14.65 5.67 3.94
CA GLN A 487 -14.62 6.41 5.19
C GLN A 487 -15.94 6.19 5.94
N ASP A 488 -15.90 6.26 7.27
CA ASP A 488 -17.12 6.14 8.07
C ASP A 488 -18.08 7.33 7.83
N ALA A 489 -17.52 8.49 7.44
CA ALA A 489 -18.30 9.72 7.22
C ALA A 489 -19.14 9.66 5.98
N VAL A 490 -20.40 10.08 6.12
CA VAL A 490 -21.29 10.40 5.01
C VAL A 490 -20.61 11.43 4.08
N GLY A 491 -20.77 11.23 2.79
CA GLY A 491 -20.27 12.09 1.73
C GLY A 491 -18.91 11.65 1.19
N ARG A 492 -18.12 12.62 0.75
CA ARG A 492 -16.77 12.41 0.20
C ARG A 492 -15.78 13.28 0.94
N GLY A 493 -14.59 12.74 1.18
CA GLY A 493 -13.50 13.43 1.86
C GLY A 493 -12.20 13.38 1.06
N PRO A 494 -11.19 14.17 1.46
CA PRO A 494 -9.85 14.03 0.91
C PRO A 494 -9.29 12.63 1.20
N SER A 495 -8.63 12.03 0.21
CA SER A 495 -7.96 10.74 0.43
C SER A 495 -6.85 10.87 1.46
N LYS A 496 -6.81 9.93 2.41
CA LYS A 496 -5.70 9.82 3.36
C LYS A 496 -4.37 9.50 2.68
N ARG A 497 -4.40 8.94 1.47
CA ARG A 497 -3.24 8.62 0.64
C ARG A 497 -2.75 9.82 -0.16
N GLY A 498 -3.53 10.89 -0.29
CA GLY A 498 -3.18 12.07 -1.09
C GLY A 498 -3.38 11.89 -2.60
N VAL A 499 -3.95 10.76 -3.02
CA VAL A 499 -4.43 10.42 -4.36
C VAL A 499 -5.77 9.66 -4.22
N GLY A 500 -6.72 9.90 -5.12
CA GLY A 500 -8.11 9.43 -4.97
C GLY A 500 -8.91 10.26 -3.96
N LEU A 501 -9.96 9.66 -3.38
CA LEU A 501 -10.81 10.26 -2.34
C LEU A 501 -11.24 9.26 -1.27
N GLY A 502 -11.74 9.77 -0.14
CA GLY A 502 -12.54 9.02 0.82
C GLY A 502 -14.02 9.03 0.41
N PHE A 503 -14.71 7.88 0.43
CA PHE A 503 -16.16 7.80 0.12
C PHE A 503 -16.96 7.14 1.25
N GLY A 504 -18.10 7.73 1.59
CA GLY A 504 -18.95 7.32 2.70
C GLY A 504 -19.99 6.25 2.39
N PRO A 505 -20.75 5.81 3.41
CA PRO A 505 -21.80 4.80 3.27
C PRO A 505 -22.94 5.23 2.33
N ASP A 506 -23.28 6.52 2.26
CA ASP A 506 -24.29 7.05 1.33
C ASP A 506 -23.85 6.98 -0.14
N VAL A 507 -22.55 7.12 -0.40
CA VAL A 507 -21.98 6.98 -1.76
C VAL A 507 -22.08 5.53 -2.20
N THR A 508 -21.70 4.60 -1.32
CA THR A 508 -21.83 3.15 -1.59
C THR A 508 -23.27 2.75 -1.81
N SER A 509 -24.19 3.17 -0.92
CA SER A 509 -25.61 2.84 -1.01
C SER A 509 -26.23 3.36 -2.31
N ARG A 510 -26.04 4.64 -2.65
CA ARG A 510 -26.60 5.20 -3.89
C ARG A 510 -26.03 4.54 -5.14
N TRP A 511 -24.73 4.25 -5.16
CA TRP A 511 -24.11 3.64 -6.33
C TRP A 511 -24.53 2.19 -6.55
N THR A 512 -24.61 1.41 -5.46
CA THR A 512 -25.06 0.01 -5.49
C THR A 512 -26.52 -0.11 -5.92
N GLU A 513 -27.39 0.77 -5.41
CA GLU A 513 -28.78 0.86 -5.86
C GLU A 513 -28.89 1.24 -7.34
N ALA A 514 -28.24 2.33 -7.76
CA ALA A 514 -28.33 2.84 -9.13
C ALA A 514 -27.77 1.89 -10.19
N ASN A 515 -26.84 1.01 -9.83
CA ASN A 515 -26.22 0.05 -10.74
C ASN A 515 -26.73 -1.39 -10.51
N GLU A 516 -27.73 -1.60 -9.66
CA GLU A 516 -28.24 -2.94 -9.31
C GLU A 516 -27.10 -3.90 -8.91
N VAL A 517 -26.26 -3.46 -7.97
CA VAL A 517 -25.13 -4.22 -7.42
C VAL A 517 -25.42 -4.51 -5.96
N THR A 518 -25.26 -5.76 -5.54
CA THR A 518 -25.48 -6.22 -4.17
C THR A 518 -24.48 -5.62 -3.18
N ALA A 519 -23.19 -5.68 -3.50
CA ALA A 519 -22.13 -5.08 -2.71
C ALA A 519 -20.87 -4.85 -3.54
N VAL A 520 -20.02 -3.95 -3.04
CA VAL A 520 -18.68 -3.69 -3.57
C VAL A 520 -17.67 -4.49 -2.76
N ILE A 521 -16.81 -5.26 -3.43
CA ILE A 521 -15.71 -5.99 -2.79
C ILE A 521 -14.40 -5.33 -3.21
N ARG A 522 -13.57 -5.00 -2.22
CA ARG A 522 -12.32 -4.25 -2.40
C ARG A 522 -11.16 -4.79 -1.58
N SER A 523 -9.96 -4.27 -1.79
CA SER A 523 -8.74 -4.72 -1.07
C SER A 523 -7.91 -3.53 -0.53
N HIS A 524 -6.63 -3.33 -0.92
CA HIS A 524 -5.81 -2.10 -0.75
C HIS A 524 -5.49 -1.62 0.68
N GLU A 525 -6.27 -2.04 1.67
CA GLU A 525 -6.16 -1.63 3.06
C GLU A 525 -5.99 -2.85 3.95
N VAL A 526 -4.93 -2.84 4.76
CA VAL A 526 -4.68 -3.89 5.74
C VAL A 526 -5.77 -3.89 6.81
N ARG A 527 -6.50 -4.99 6.91
CA ARG A 527 -7.48 -5.24 7.97
C ARG A 527 -6.89 -6.23 8.99
N GLN A 528 -7.01 -5.91 10.28
CA GLN A 528 -6.36 -6.71 11.33
C GLN A 528 -6.83 -8.17 11.33
N GLY A 529 -8.13 -8.39 11.08
CA GLY A 529 -8.74 -9.72 10.94
C GLY A 529 -8.67 -10.29 9.51
N GLY A 530 -7.94 -9.67 8.59
CA GLY A 530 -7.86 -10.06 7.18
C GLY A 530 -9.02 -9.54 6.30
N TYR A 531 -10.17 -9.22 6.88
CA TYR A 531 -11.28 -8.59 6.17
C TYR A 531 -12.09 -7.63 7.06
N SER A 532 -12.95 -6.81 6.45
CA SER A 532 -13.98 -6.02 7.13
C SER A 532 -15.24 -5.93 6.27
N VAL A 533 -16.40 -5.91 6.94
CA VAL A 533 -17.70 -5.62 6.34
C VAL A 533 -18.12 -4.24 6.82
N GLU A 534 -18.26 -3.31 5.89
CA GLU A 534 -18.40 -1.87 6.11
C GLU A 534 -19.68 -1.36 5.42
N HIS A 535 -20.05 -0.11 5.69
CA HIS A 535 -21.17 0.59 5.02
C HIS A 535 -22.48 -0.21 5.03
N GLY A 536 -22.83 -0.80 6.18
CA GLY A 536 -24.06 -1.56 6.36
C GLY A 536 -24.10 -2.90 5.59
N GLY A 537 -22.95 -3.44 5.18
CA GLY A 537 -22.86 -4.68 4.41
C GLY A 537 -22.66 -4.47 2.91
N LEU A 538 -22.74 -3.24 2.43
CA LEU A 538 -22.63 -2.91 1.00
C LEU A 538 -21.18 -2.75 0.52
N LEU A 539 -20.21 -2.74 1.45
CA LEU A 539 -18.79 -2.67 1.16
C LEU A 539 -18.05 -3.76 1.94
N ILE A 540 -17.18 -4.50 1.27
CA ILE A 540 -16.37 -5.57 1.86
C ILE A 540 -14.91 -5.29 1.51
N THR A 541 -14.04 -5.24 2.49
CA THR A 541 -12.58 -5.16 2.29
C THR A 541 -11.95 -6.52 2.59
N VAL A 542 -11.18 -7.09 1.66
CA VAL A 542 -10.46 -8.36 1.79
C VAL A 542 -8.97 -8.14 1.58
N PHE A 543 -8.13 -8.66 2.47
CA PHE A 543 -6.67 -8.51 2.42
C PHE A 543 -5.98 -9.86 2.64
N SER A 544 -5.10 -10.27 1.73
CA SER A 544 -4.61 -11.66 1.66
C SER A 544 -3.11 -11.84 1.97
N ALA A 545 -2.46 -10.81 2.54
CA ALA A 545 -1.07 -10.86 3.00
C ALA A 545 -1.02 -10.87 4.54
N PRO A 546 -0.86 -12.04 5.19
CA PRO A 546 -0.82 -12.12 6.65
C PRO A 546 0.52 -11.58 7.17
N ASN A 547 0.54 -11.08 8.41
CA ASN A 547 1.70 -10.43 9.01
C ASN A 547 2.42 -9.50 8.01
N TYR A 548 1.67 -8.61 7.38
CA TYR A 548 2.13 -7.83 6.24
C TYR A 548 3.50 -7.20 6.51
N VAL A 549 4.41 -7.36 5.54
CA VAL A 549 5.82 -6.91 5.60
C VAL A 549 6.59 -7.36 6.85
N ASP A 550 6.26 -8.54 7.37
CA ASP A 550 6.85 -9.19 8.55
C ASP A 550 6.71 -8.40 9.86
N GLN A 551 5.82 -7.41 9.91
CA GLN A 551 5.75 -6.45 11.03
C GLN A 551 4.34 -6.20 11.56
N VAL A 552 3.31 -6.27 10.71
CA VAL A 552 1.97 -5.77 11.08
C VAL A 552 1.22 -6.74 11.99
N GLY A 553 1.48 -8.05 11.89
CA GLY A 553 0.80 -9.07 12.69
C GLY A 553 -0.71 -9.22 12.42
N ASN A 554 -1.20 -8.75 11.27
CA ASN A 554 -2.58 -8.97 10.82
C ASN A 554 -2.81 -10.42 10.37
N LEU A 555 -4.04 -10.90 10.48
CA LEU A 555 -4.48 -12.06 9.71
C LEU A 555 -4.67 -11.68 8.24
N ALA A 556 -4.69 -12.68 7.37
CA ALA A 556 -5.18 -12.56 6.00
C ALA A 556 -6.52 -13.24 5.85
N ALA A 557 -7.27 -12.89 4.80
CA ALA A 557 -8.52 -13.53 4.44
C ALA A 557 -8.70 -13.64 2.92
N PHE A 558 -9.61 -14.51 2.51
CA PHE A 558 -10.25 -14.49 1.20
C PHE A 558 -11.76 -14.70 1.36
N ALA A 559 -12.54 -14.30 0.37
CA ALA A 559 -14.00 -14.50 0.35
C ALA A 559 -14.40 -15.55 -0.68
N THR A 560 -15.19 -16.55 -0.29
CA THR A 560 -15.79 -17.54 -1.20
C THR A 560 -17.22 -17.11 -1.51
N ILE A 561 -17.59 -17.06 -2.79
CA ILE A 561 -18.96 -16.76 -3.23
C ILE A 561 -19.48 -17.97 -4.02
N ASP A 562 -20.68 -18.43 -3.67
CA ASP A 562 -21.33 -19.56 -4.34
C ASP A 562 -22.30 -19.13 -5.47
N GLU A 563 -22.93 -20.11 -6.12
CA GLU A 563 -23.85 -19.88 -7.25
C GLU A 563 -25.10 -19.06 -6.89
N THR A 564 -25.44 -18.97 -5.60
CA THR A 564 -26.57 -18.15 -5.07
C THR A 564 -26.12 -16.76 -4.65
N GLY A 565 -24.81 -16.51 -4.65
CA GLY A 565 -24.19 -15.27 -4.21
C GLY A 565 -24.08 -15.14 -2.69
N GLU A 566 -24.18 -16.23 -1.94
CA GLU A 566 -23.81 -16.20 -0.52
C GLU A 566 -22.29 -16.13 -0.38
N ILE A 567 -21.83 -15.34 0.60
CA ILE A 567 -20.41 -15.07 0.82
C ILE A 567 -19.95 -15.63 2.17
N GLU A 568 -18.81 -16.33 2.16
CA GLU A 568 -18.12 -16.86 3.33
C GLU A 568 -16.69 -16.33 3.37
N TYR A 569 -16.18 -16.03 4.57
CA TYR A 569 -14.81 -15.53 4.76
C TYR A 569 -13.94 -16.56 5.47
N THR A 570 -12.80 -16.87 4.86
CA THR A 570 -11.79 -17.75 5.47
C THR A 570 -10.57 -16.92 5.84
N THR A 571 -10.16 -16.96 7.11
CA THR A 571 -8.98 -16.25 7.61
C THR A 571 -7.81 -17.20 7.86
N PHE A 572 -6.58 -16.74 7.64
CA PHE A 572 -5.36 -17.52 7.87
C PHE A 572 -4.19 -16.67 8.39
N LYS A 573 -3.17 -17.36 8.91
CA LYS A 573 -1.94 -16.78 9.49
C LYS A 573 -0.75 -16.95 8.58
N GLU A 574 0.28 -16.16 8.85
CA GLU A 574 1.56 -16.18 8.16
C GLU A 574 2.26 -17.54 8.25
N GLN A 575 3.01 -17.85 7.19
CA GLN A 575 3.80 -19.06 7.06
C GLN A 575 5.29 -18.76 7.14
N PRO A 576 6.11 -19.71 7.62
CA PRO A 576 7.55 -19.56 7.59
C PRO A 576 8.07 -19.38 6.16
N HIS A 577 8.96 -18.40 5.98
CA HIS A 577 9.69 -18.14 4.74
C HIS A 577 11.21 -18.01 5.04
N PRO A 578 12.08 -18.04 4.00
CA PRO A 578 13.52 -17.90 4.20
C PRO A 578 13.88 -16.59 4.92
N THR A 579 14.52 -16.70 6.09
CA THR A 579 14.78 -15.58 7.00
C THR A 579 15.93 -14.66 6.57
N HIS A 580 16.73 -15.08 5.60
CA HIS A 580 17.85 -14.30 5.07
C HIS A 580 17.41 -13.26 4.02
N ILE A 581 16.17 -13.35 3.54
CA ILE A 581 15.56 -12.40 2.61
C ILE A 581 14.53 -11.61 3.40
N ARG A 582 14.75 -10.30 3.51
CA ARG A 582 13.83 -9.39 4.20
C ARG A 582 12.81 -8.78 3.23
N PRO A 583 11.67 -8.28 3.69
CA PRO A 583 10.82 -7.42 2.87
C PRO A 583 11.62 -6.24 2.31
N MET A 584 11.26 -5.79 1.12
CA MET A 584 11.88 -4.65 0.42
C MET A 584 13.37 -4.85 0.10
N GLN A 585 13.88 -6.08 0.08
CA GLN A 585 15.29 -6.41 -0.20
C GLN A 585 15.80 -5.79 -1.51
N TYR A 586 14.91 -5.67 -2.49
CA TYR A 586 15.21 -5.19 -3.84
C TYR A 586 14.79 -3.74 -4.08
N ALA A 587 14.31 -3.03 -3.07
CA ALA A 587 13.89 -1.64 -3.20
C ALA A 587 15.10 -0.70 -3.25
N GLU A 588 15.19 0.13 -4.30
CA GLU A 588 16.22 1.17 -4.41
C GLU A 588 15.71 2.54 -3.90
N GLY A 589 16.56 3.27 -3.19
CA GLY A 589 16.34 4.67 -2.80
C GLY A 589 15.31 4.91 -1.67
N MET A 590 14.05 4.52 -1.88
CA MET A 590 12.89 4.96 -1.08
C MET A 590 12.51 3.98 0.04
N GLY A 591 12.66 2.66 -0.19
CA GLY A 591 12.28 1.61 0.74
C GLY A 591 13.13 1.47 2.01
N MET A 592 14.39 1.91 1.96
CA MET A 592 15.35 1.72 3.06
C MET A 592 15.35 2.84 4.11
N MET A 593 14.82 4.03 3.78
CA MET A 593 14.92 5.20 4.68
C MET A 593 13.66 5.47 5.49
N GLY A 594 12.60 4.68 5.29
CA GLY A 594 11.28 4.92 5.85
C GLY A 594 10.55 3.72 6.43
N MET A 595 11.09 2.49 6.35
CA MET A 595 10.49 1.25 6.91
C MET A 595 11.29 0.69 8.07
#